data_AF-A0A7W1Z6E1-F1
#
_entry.id   AF-A0A7W1Z6E1-F1
#
_cell.length_a   1.000
_cell.length_b   1.000
_cell.length_c   1.000
_cell.angle_alpha   90.00
_cell.angle_beta   90.00
_cell.angle_gamma   90.00
#
_symmetry.space_group_name_H-M   'P 1'
#
loop_
_entity.id
_entity.type
_entity.pdbx_description
1 polymer ?
#
loop_
_entity_poly.entity_id
_entity_poly.type
_entity_poly.pdbx_seq_one_letter_code
_entity_poly.pdbx_strand_id
1 'polypeptide(L)'
;MYEGEISSSYDNFQTHKIVEYEIQQKWNKILVFSETETSSSKSLTAAFSLLEVNRRSLVFNYSNTPKVNAVQTLNAHCGFADFYFETTNAIVGEFFNGRGRNTYGKIILRKQR
;
A
#
# COMPACT_ATOMS: atom_id res chain seq x y z
N MET A 1 1.50 -5.35 -12.63
CA MET A 1 2.50 -5.17 -11.57
C MET A 1 2.93 -3.72 -11.52
N TYR A 2 3.09 -3.20 -10.32
CA TYR A 2 3.67 -1.89 -10.03
C TYR A 2 4.84 -2.11 -9.07
N GLU A 3 5.85 -1.26 -9.15
CA GLU A 3 6.97 -1.25 -8.20
C GLU A 3 7.24 0.18 -7.78
N GLY A 4 7.75 0.36 -6.58
CA GLY A 4 8.34 1.61 -6.17
C GLY A 4 8.72 1.57 -4.72
N GLU A 5 8.44 2.64 -4.00
CA GLU A 5 8.98 2.86 -2.67
C GLU A 5 7.90 3.22 -1.65
N ILE A 6 8.11 2.75 -0.43
CA ILE A 6 7.37 3.18 0.76
C ILE A 6 8.31 3.82 1.77
N SER A 7 7.86 4.90 2.40
CA SER A 7 8.50 5.51 3.56
C SER A 7 7.45 5.81 4.63
N SER A 8 7.86 5.79 5.90
CA SER A 8 6.90 5.85 7.03
C SER A 8 7.37 6.75 8.16
N SER A 9 6.42 7.17 9.00
CA SER A 9 6.68 7.94 10.20
C SER A 9 7.43 7.16 11.28
N TYR A 10 7.63 5.84 11.13
CA TYR A 10 8.36 5.00 12.09
C TYR A 10 9.79 5.48 12.33
N ASP A 11 10.46 5.91 11.27
CA ASP A 11 11.84 6.40 11.27
C ASP A 11 11.93 7.80 10.67
N ASN A 12 10.85 8.59 10.83
CA ASN A 12 10.74 9.94 10.29
C ASN A 12 11.03 10.02 8.78
N PHE A 13 10.52 9.06 8.01
CA PHE A 13 10.62 8.98 6.55
C PHE A 13 12.05 8.86 6.01
N GLN A 14 13.02 8.42 6.82
CA GLN A 14 14.42 8.29 6.39
C GLN A 14 14.65 7.07 5.50
N THR A 15 14.01 5.94 5.79
CA THR A 15 14.16 4.71 5.01
C THR A 15 13.11 4.62 3.92
N HIS A 16 13.60 4.32 2.72
CA HIS A 16 12.81 3.99 1.55
C HIS A 16 12.90 2.48 1.30
N LYS A 17 11.77 1.78 1.41
CA LYS A 17 11.71 0.33 1.15
C LYS A 17 11.11 0.07 -0.22
N ILE A 18 11.79 -0.76 -1.00
CA ILE A 18 11.23 -1.25 -2.26
C ILE A 18 9.99 -2.09 -1.98
N VAL A 19 8.95 -1.86 -2.77
CA VAL A 19 7.69 -2.56 -2.70
C VAL A 19 7.19 -2.89 -4.10
N GLU A 20 6.62 -4.09 -4.24
CA GLU A 20 5.85 -4.48 -5.40
C GLU A 20 4.36 -4.50 -5.05
N TYR A 21 3.54 -4.09 -6.01
CA TYR A 21 2.09 -4.09 -5.91
C TYR A 21 1.45 -4.81 -7.10
N GLU A 22 0.52 -5.69 -6.79
CA GLU A 22 -0.40 -6.29 -7.75
C GLU A 22 -1.83 -5.80 -7.48
N ILE A 23 -2.44 -5.21 -8.49
CA ILE A 23 -3.84 -4.76 -8.44
C ILE A 23 -4.61 -5.56 -9.48
N GLN A 24 -5.52 -6.41 -9.02
CA GLN A 24 -6.41 -7.19 -9.86
C GLN A 24 -7.86 -6.75 -9.67
N GLN A 25 -8.57 -6.54 -10.76
CA GLN A 25 -9.99 -6.20 -10.74
C GLN A 25 -10.82 -7.30 -11.40
N LYS A 26 -11.91 -7.69 -10.74
CA LYS A 26 -13.05 -8.42 -11.32
C LYS A 26 -14.29 -7.54 -11.20
N TRP A 27 -15.39 -7.93 -11.83
CA TRP A 27 -16.62 -7.13 -11.87
C TRP A 27 -17.18 -6.78 -10.48
N ASN A 28 -16.95 -7.62 -9.45
CA ASN A 28 -17.46 -7.43 -8.08
C ASN A 28 -16.40 -7.23 -7.00
N LYS A 29 -15.11 -7.24 -7.35
CA LYS A 29 -14.04 -7.16 -6.35
C LYS A 29 -12.76 -6.60 -6.92
N ILE A 30 -12.03 -5.91 -6.06
CA ILE A 30 -10.67 -5.45 -6.30
C ILE A 30 -9.79 -6.14 -5.27
N LEU A 31 -8.69 -6.72 -5.74
CA LEU A 31 -7.64 -7.30 -4.91
C LEU A 31 -6.40 -6.41 -5.05
N VAL A 32 -5.90 -5.96 -3.91
CA VAL A 32 -4.58 -5.33 -3.83
C VAL A 32 -3.68 -6.24 -3.01
N PHE A 33 -2.58 -6.66 -3.61
CA PHE A 33 -1.52 -7.38 -2.93
C PHE A 33 -0.25 -6.54 -2.98
N SER A 34 0.53 -6.54 -1.90
CA SER A 34 1.83 -5.91 -1.87
C SER A 34 2.87 -6.75 -1.18
N GLU A 35 4.11 -6.58 -1.59
CA GLU A 35 5.23 -7.33 -1.05
C GLU A 35 6.47 -6.45 -0.95
N THR A 36 7.13 -6.51 0.20
CA THR A 36 8.47 -5.97 0.43
C THR A 36 9.41 -7.13 0.74
N GLU A 37 10.70 -6.85 0.87
CA GLU A 37 11.69 -7.86 1.31
C GLU A 37 11.31 -8.52 2.66
N THR A 38 10.59 -7.81 3.53
CA THR A 38 10.36 -8.21 4.94
C THR A 38 8.89 -8.43 5.31
N SER A 39 7.93 -8.15 4.43
CA SER A 39 6.51 -8.35 4.73
C SER A 39 5.67 -8.45 3.46
N SER A 40 4.44 -8.93 3.57
CA SER A 40 3.43 -8.82 2.53
C SER A 40 2.10 -8.31 3.09
N SER A 41 1.30 -7.67 2.24
CA SER A 41 -0.02 -7.19 2.61
C SER A 41 -1.07 -7.60 1.59
N LYS A 42 -2.30 -7.80 2.06
CA LYS A 42 -3.45 -8.13 1.21
C LYS A 42 -4.65 -7.27 1.60
N SER A 43 -5.37 -6.77 0.59
CA SER A 43 -6.61 -6.03 0.80
C SER A 43 -7.68 -6.91 1.44
N LEU A 44 -8.32 -6.40 2.48
CA LEU A 44 -9.54 -6.94 3.07
C LEU A 44 -10.78 -6.38 2.36
N THR A 45 -10.72 -5.13 1.93
CA THR A 45 -11.75 -4.45 1.14
C THR A 45 -11.07 -3.36 0.32
N ALA A 46 -11.53 -3.16 -0.91
CA ALA A 46 -11.01 -2.15 -1.82
C ALA A 46 -12.14 -1.58 -2.67
N ALA A 47 -12.13 -0.27 -2.91
CA ALA A 47 -13.13 0.43 -3.70
C ALA A 47 -12.52 1.64 -4.41
N PHE A 48 -13.02 1.97 -5.59
CA PHE A 48 -12.75 3.27 -6.18
C PHE A 48 -13.59 4.34 -5.48
N SER A 49 -12.95 5.42 -5.06
CA SER A 49 -13.63 6.55 -4.44
C SER A 49 -14.16 7.50 -5.52
N LEU A 50 -15.37 8.03 -5.26
CA LEU A 50 -16.11 8.92 -6.15
C LEU A 50 -15.89 10.41 -5.81
N LEU A 51 -15.01 10.71 -4.83
CA LEU A 51 -14.95 12.02 -4.17
C LEU A 51 -14.44 13.15 -5.07
N GLU A 52 -13.81 12.88 -6.22
CA GLU A 52 -13.36 13.92 -7.13
C GLU A 52 -13.58 13.53 -8.60
N VAL A 53 -14.29 14.40 -9.33
CA VAL A 53 -14.64 14.24 -10.76
C VAL A 53 -13.40 13.98 -11.64
N ASN A 54 -12.22 14.43 -11.22
CA ASN A 54 -10.97 14.34 -11.97
C ASN A 54 -9.86 13.52 -11.30
N ARG A 55 -10.09 12.89 -10.13
CA ARG A 55 -9.10 12.01 -9.50
C ARG A 55 -9.64 10.60 -9.36
N ARG A 56 -8.95 9.67 -10.01
CA ARG A 56 -9.16 8.24 -9.79
C ARG A 56 -8.43 7.89 -8.50
N SER A 57 -9.19 7.60 -7.45
CA SER A 57 -8.66 7.15 -6.16
C SER A 57 -9.10 5.72 -5.87
N LEU A 58 -8.18 4.87 -5.40
CA LEU A 58 -8.44 3.52 -4.91
C LEU A 58 -8.16 3.50 -3.42
N VAL A 59 -9.21 3.32 -2.62
CA VAL A 59 -9.11 3.20 -1.17
C VAL A 59 -9.24 1.75 -0.76
N PHE A 60 -8.42 1.29 0.19
CA PHE A 60 -8.47 -0.08 0.65
C PHE A 60 -7.97 -0.25 2.08
N ASN A 61 -8.60 -1.18 2.80
CA ASN A 61 -8.06 -1.72 4.05
C ASN A 61 -7.21 -2.94 3.75
N TYR A 62 -6.14 -3.15 4.49
CA TYR A 62 -5.25 -4.30 4.33
C TYR A 62 -4.88 -4.95 5.68
N SER A 63 -4.50 -6.21 5.60
CA SER A 63 -3.75 -6.92 6.65
C SER A 63 -2.31 -7.13 6.17
N ASN A 64 -1.33 -6.84 7.03
CA ASN A 64 0.09 -7.07 6.79
C ASN A 64 0.60 -8.24 7.63
N THR A 65 1.41 -9.09 7.01
CA THR A 65 2.07 -10.23 7.63
C THR A 65 3.59 -10.08 7.46
N PRO A 66 4.37 -9.98 8.55
CA PRO A 66 5.82 -10.00 8.50
C PRO A 66 6.34 -11.34 7.97
N LYS A 67 7.43 -11.32 7.20
CA LYS A 67 8.16 -12.51 6.77
C LYS A 67 9.09 -13.02 7.88
N VAL A 68 9.60 -14.23 7.73
CA VAL A 68 10.50 -14.87 8.72
C VAL A 68 11.78 -14.06 8.95
N ASN A 69 12.28 -13.37 7.92
CA ASN A 69 13.47 -12.51 7.98
C ASN A 69 13.17 -11.08 8.49
N ALA A 70 11.94 -10.79 8.92
CA ALA A 70 11.61 -9.47 9.43
C ALA A 70 12.31 -9.18 10.76
N VAL A 71 12.62 -7.91 11.00
CA VAL A 71 13.07 -7.44 12.32
C VAL A 71 11.98 -7.69 13.36
N GLN A 72 12.36 -8.01 14.60
CA GLN A 72 11.42 -8.35 15.68
C GLN A 72 10.41 -7.25 16.00
N THR A 73 10.72 -6.00 15.67
CA THR A 73 9.81 -4.86 15.87
C THR A 73 8.71 -4.76 14.80
N LEU A 74 8.78 -5.57 13.73
CA LEU A 74 7.75 -5.64 12.69
C LEU A 74 6.73 -6.72 13.05
N ASN A 75 5.63 -6.30 13.66
CA ASN A 75 4.49 -7.15 13.97
C ASN A 75 3.42 -7.11 12.88
N ALA A 76 2.60 -8.16 12.83
CA ALA A 76 1.39 -8.16 12.01
C ALA A 76 0.47 -7.00 12.44
N HIS A 77 -0.10 -6.32 11.44
CA HIS A 77 -0.95 -5.15 11.66
C HIS A 77 -1.97 -5.02 10.54
N CYS A 78 -2.98 -4.19 10.77
CA CYS A 78 -3.91 -3.77 9.73
C CYS A 78 -3.68 -2.30 9.42
N GLY A 79 -4.08 -1.89 8.23
CA GLY A 79 -4.02 -0.50 7.85
C GLY A 79 -5.03 -0.17 6.77
N PHE A 80 -4.96 1.07 6.34
CA PHE A 80 -5.74 1.62 5.25
C PHE A 80 -4.81 2.42 4.35
N ALA A 81 -5.09 2.40 3.06
CA ALA A 81 -4.36 3.16 2.07
C ALA A 81 -5.32 3.86 1.12
N ASP A 82 -4.90 5.03 0.66
CA ASP A 82 -5.54 5.81 -0.37
C ASP A 82 -4.55 6.03 -1.51
N PHE A 83 -4.86 5.48 -2.69
CA PHE A 83 -4.03 5.52 -3.89
C PHE A 83 -4.62 6.47 -4.91
N TYR A 84 -3.85 7.47 -5.33
CA TYR A 84 -4.16 8.41 -6.39
C TYR A 84 -3.43 8.03 -7.67
N PHE A 85 -4.18 7.84 -8.75
CA PHE A 85 -3.61 7.59 -10.06
C PHE A 85 -3.29 8.92 -10.76
N GLU A 86 -2.05 9.39 -10.64
CA GLU A 86 -1.55 10.60 -11.31
C GLU A 86 -1.56 10.45 -12.83
N THR A 87 -1.21 9.26 -13.32
CA THR A 87 -1.27 8.89 -14.74
C THR A 87 -1.67 7.42 -14.89
N THR A 88 -1.75 6.91 -16.11
CA THR A 88 -1.97 5.47 -16.36
C THR A 88 -0.83 4.58 -15.85
N ASN A 89 0.34 5.14 -15.56
CA ASN A 89 1.55 4.39 -15.19
C ASN A 89 2.17 4.84 -13.84
N ALA A 90 1.55 5.78 -13.12
CA ALA A 90 2.07 6.31 -11.86
C ALA A 90 0.96 6.40 -10.82
N ILE A 91 1.26 5.89 -9.62
CA ILE A 91 0.39 5.95 -8.45
C ILE A 91 1.16 6.64 -7.33
N VAL A 92 0.54 7.61 -6.68
CA VAL A 92 1.00 8.12 -5.39
C VAL A 92 -0.03 7.74 -4.35
N GLY A 93 0.38 7.46 -3.13
CA GLY A 93 -0.56 7.07 -2.10
C GLY A 93 -0.07 7.38 -0.71
N GLU A 94 -1.02 7.37 0.20
CA GLU A 94 -0.78 7.50 1.62
C GLU A 94 -1.37 6.28 2.32
N PHE A 95 -0.75 5.88 3.43
CA PHE A 95 -1.29 4.82 4.27
C PHE A 95 -1.21 5.20 5.73
N PHE A 96 -2.10 4.60 6.51
CA PHE A 96 -1.96 4.52 7.95
C PHE A 96 -2.04 3.07 8.40
N ASN A 97 -1.14 2.71 9.30
CA ASN A 97 -1.16 1.47 10.05
C ASN A 97 -1.91 1.71 11.36
N GLY A 98 -2.75 0.76 11.74
CA GLY A 98 -3.44 0.71 13.03
C GLY A 98 -3.19 -0.63 13.73
N ARG A 99 -3.88 -0.87 14.84
CA ARG A 99 -3.81 -2.13 15.64
C ARG A 99 -2.37 -2.60 15.89
N GLY A 100 -1.62 -1.83 16.68
CA GLY A 100 -0.30 -2.24 17.19
C GLY A 100 0.90 -1.52 16.56
N ARG A 101 0.69 -0.74 15.49
CA ARG A 101 1.73 0.13 14.91
C ARG A 101 1.09 1.39 14.34
N ASN A 102 0.90 2.42 15.16
CA ASN A 102 0.28 3.69 14.75
C ASN A 102 1.28 4.55 13.97
N THR A 103 1.50 4.20 12.71
CA THR A 103 2.40 4.90 11.80
C THR A 103 1.67 5.25 10.53
N TYR A 104 2.03 6.35 9.90
CA TYR A 104 1.52 6.71 8.57
C TYR A 104 2.68 6.83 7.60
N GLY A 105 2.40 6.81 6.31
CA GLY A 105 3.46 6.81 5.32
C GLY A 105 2.99 7.18 3.93
N LYS A 106 3.96 7.26 3.03
CA LYS A 106 3.79 7.60 1.62
C LYS A 106 4.24 6.44 0.75
N ILE A 107 3.60 6.32 -0.40
CA ILE A 107 3.84 5.29 -1.40
C ILE A 107 3.96 5.97 -2.75
N ILE A 108 4.98 5.62 -3.52
CA ILE A 108 5.14 6.07 -4.90
C ILE A 108 5.40 4.83 -5.73
N LEU A 109 4.54 4.58 -6.73
CA LEU A 109 4.63 3.40 -7.59
C LEU A 109 4.67 3.79 -9.06
N ARG A 110 5.36 2.97 -9.84
CA ARG A 110 5.35 3.00 -11.30
C ARG A 110 4.95 1.64 -11.84
N LYS A 111 4.20 1.64 -12.94
CA LYS A 111 3.82 0.41 -13.63
C LYS A 111 5.07 -0.25 -14.22
N GLN A 112 5.27 -1.53 -13.92
CA GLN A 112 6.32 -2.32 -14.56
C GLN A 112 5.93 -2.65 -16.01
N ARG A 113 6.90 -2.57 -16.93
CA ARG A 113 6.69 -2.85 -18.37
C ARG A 113 6.59 -4.34 -18.65
#